data_AF-A0A832QC24-F1
#
_entry.id   AF-A0A832QC24-F1
#
_cell.length_a   1.000
_cell.length_b   1.000
_cell.length_c   1.000
_cell.angle_alpha   90.00
_cell.angle_beta   90.00
_cell.angle_gamma   90.00
#
_symmetry.space_group_name_H-M   'P 1'
#
loop_
_entity.id
_entity.type
_entity.pdbx_description
1 polymer ?
#
loop_
_entity_poly.entity_id
_entity_poly.type
_entity_poly.pdbx_seq_one_letter_code
_entity_poly.pdbx_strand_id
1 'polypeptide(L)'
;MSLTSQEKHEIHKHFNFTCQRCGRKEDPNWRTLQIHHKKKVSRGGKDELSNLLLVCGRCHTKFYHKPKSRKGRQGKTKRRYVNKWWLGK
;
A
#
# COMPACT_ATOMS: atom_id res chain seq x y z
N MET A 1 -6.26 -0.83 17.16
CA MET A 1 -5.57 -2.13 17.37
C MET A 1 -5.40 -2.26 18.87
N SER A 2 -5.76 -3.40 19.48
CA SER A 2 -5.87 -3.54 20.94
C SER A 2 -4.72 -4.36 21.58
N LEU A 3 -3.62 -4.56 20.84
CA LEU A 3 -2.46 -5.33 21.28
C LEU A 3 -1.63 -4.59 22.35
N THR A 4 -1.28 -5.31 23.40
CA THR A 4 -0.34 -4.89 24.45
C THR A 4 1.10 -4.80 23.91
N SER A 5 2.00 -4.20 24.69
CA SER A 5 3.42 -4.08 24.33
C SER A 5 4.12 -5.44 24.21
N GLN A 6 3.75 -6.39 25.08
CA GLN A 6 4.30 -7.75 25.08
C GLN A 6 3.87 -8.52 23.83
N GLU A 7 2.57 -8.50 23.50
CA GLU A 7 2.05 -9.16 22.29
C GLU A 7 2.71 -8.62 21.02
N LYS A 8 2.92 -7.29 20.95
CA LYS A 8 3.64 -6.67 19.83
C LYS A 8 5.04 -7.27 19.69
N HIS A 9 5.78 -7.36 20.80
CA HIS A 9 7.13 -7.90 20.80
C HIS A 9 7.18 -9.36 20.34
N GLU A 10 6.25 -10.19 20.80
CA GLU A 10 6.13 -11.59 20.38
C GLU A 10 5.82 -11.71 18.87
N ILE A 11 4.95 -10.83 18.35
CA ILE A 11 4.68 -10.76 16.91
C ILE A 11 5.94 -10.34 16.13
N HIS A 12 6.69 -9.35 16.60
CA HIS A 12 7.96 -8.95 15.98
C HIS A 12 8.96 -10.11 15.92
N LYS A 13 9.07 -10.86 17.01
CA LYS A 13 9.93 -12.04 17.13
C LYS A 13 9.48 -13.18 16.22
N HIS A 14 8.18 -13.47 16.14
CA HIS A 14 7.61 -14.48 15.27
C HIS A 14 7.97 -14.26 13.80
N PHE A 15 7.94 -13.00 13.35
CA PHE A 15 8.30 -12.62 11.99
C PHE A 15 9.81 -12.34 11.81
N ASN A 16 10.66 -12.73 12.77
CA ASN A 16 12.11 -12.55 12.74
C ASN A 16 12.53 -11.10 12.44
N PHE A 17 11.79 -10.12 12.95
CA PHE A 17 12.02 -8.70 12.68
C PHE A 17 12.15 -8.41 11.17
N THR A 18 11.35 -9.11 10.36
CA THR A 18 11.42 -9.04 8.90
C THR A 18 10.09 -8.60 8.32
N CYS A 19 10.15 -7.57 7.48
CA CYS A 19 9.01 -7.07 6.72
C CYS A 19 8.47 -8.16 5.79
N GLN A 20 7.26 -8.62 6.06
CA GLN A 20 6.57 -9.68 5.32
C GLN A 20 6.16 -9.29 3.89
N ARG A 21 6.33 -8.01 3.51
CA ARG A 21 6.02 -7.52 2.15
C ARG A 21 7.25 -7.38 1.26
N CYS A 22 8.36 -6.87 1.79
CA CYS A 22 9.55 -6.57 0.99
C CYS A 22 10.81 -7.31 1.46
N GLY A 23 10.73 -8.15 2.48
CA GLY A 23 11.85 -8.93 3.00
C GLY A 23 12.90 -8.12 3.77
N ARG A 24 12.69 -6.82 4.00
CA ARG A 24 13.61 -6.00 4.79
C ARG A 24 13.65 -6.53 6.23
N LYS A 25 14.83 -6.97 6.66
CA LYS A 25 15.14 -7.27 8.06
C LYS A 25 15.53 -5.98 8.78
N GLU A 26 15.08 -5.83 10.01
CA GLU A 26 15.48 -4.73 10.91
C GLU A 26 16.13 -5.28 12.17
N ASP A 27 16.98 -4.46 12.76
CA ASP A 27 17.57 -4.74 14.06
C ASP A 27 16.49 -4.86 15.14
N PRO A 28 16.55 -5.89 16.00
CA PRO A 28 15.61 -6.03 17.12
C PRO A 28 15.58 -4.83 18.07
N ASN A 29 16.68 -4.07 18.13
CA ASN A 29 16.80 -2.84 18.89
C ASN A 29 15.99 -1.69 18.28
N TRP A 30 15.72 -1.74 16.97
CA TRP A 30 15.03 -0.70 16.22
C TRP A 30 13.62 -1.16 15.87
N ARG A 31 12.62 -0.59 16.56
CA ARG A 31 11.21 -0.98 16.42
C ARG A 31 10.48 -0.17 15.34
N THR A 32 11.05 -0.04 14.13
CA THR A 32 10.39 0.76 13.07
C THR A 32 9.38 -0.04 12.24
N LEU A 33 9.41 -1.37 12.35
CA LEU A 33 8.38 -2.26 11.79
C LEU A 33 7.03 -2.08 12.51
N GLN A 34 5.97 -1.94 11.73
CA GLN A 34 4.60 -1.77 12.19
C GLN A 34 3.77 -3.03 11.89
N ILE A 35 2.82 -3.31 12.77
CA ILE A 35 1.87 -4.41 12.61
C ILE A 35 0.67 -3.91 11.80
N HIS A 36 0.27 -4.66 10.78
CA HIS A 36 -0.84 -4.33 9.89
C HIS A 36 -1.83 -5.49 9.81
N HIS A 37 -3.13 -5.20 9.82
CA HIS A 37 -4.17 -6.22 9.59
C HIS A 37 -4.35 -6.50 8.09
N LYS A 38 -4.25 -7.76 7.66
CA LYS A 38 -4.58 -8.21 6.30
C LYS A 38 -6.04 -7.88 5.96
N LYS A 39 -6.96 -8.29 6.84
CA LYS A 39 -8.36 -7.91 6.82
C LYS A 39 -8.57 -6.78 7.81
N LYS A 40 -9.03 -5.62 7.32
CA LYS A 40 -9.31 -4.45 8.16
C LYS A 40 -10.28 -4.80 9.30
N VAL A 41 -10.06 -4.21 10.48
CA VAL A 41 -10.94 -4.36 11.65
C VAL A 41 -12.39 -4.01 11.31
N SER A 42 -12.63 -2.96 10.52
CA SER A 42 -13.98 -2.55 10.08
C SER A 42 -14.72 -3.58 9.22
N ARG A 43 -14.02 -4.60 8.71
CA ARG A 43 -14.61 -5.73 7.97
C ARG A 43 -14.64 -7.01 8.80
N GLY A 44 -14.48 -6.91 10.12
CA GLY A 44 -14.37 -8.06 11.02
C GLY A 44 -13.01 -8.74 10.90
N GLY A 45 -11.94 -7.96 10.85
CA GLY A 45 -10.57 -8.45 11.03
C GLY A 45 -10.19 -8.46 12.50
N LYS A 46 -9.70 -9.60 12.99
CA LYS A 46 -9.27 -9.79 14.38
C LYS A 46 -7.76 -9.57 14.54
N ASP A 47 -7.32 -9.42 15.78
CA ASP A 47 -5.90 -9.33 16.17
C ASP A 47 -5.20 -10.72 16.19
N GLU A 48 -5.64 -11.66 15.34
CA GLU A 48 -5.07 -13.00 15.22
C GLU A 48 -3.81 -12.99 14.36
N LEU A 49 -2.77 -13.73 14.75
CA LEU A 49 -1.48 -13.79 14.04
C LEU A 49 -1.63 -14.11 12.54
N SER A 50 -2.60 -14.94 12.18
CA SER A 50 -2.96 -15.28 10.79
C SER A 50 -3.45 -14.07 9.99
N ASN A 51 -4.10 -13.11 10.64
CA ASN A 51 -4.62 -11.86 10.07
C ASN A 51 -3.65 -10.67 10.22
N LEU A 52 -2.50 -10.87 10.88
CA LEU A 52 -1.48 -9.82 11.05
C LEU A 52 -0.34 -9.97 10.05
N LEU A 53 0.31 -8.84 9.76
CA LEU A 53 1.53 -8.73 8.97
C LEU A 53 2.46 -7.75 9.65
N LEU A 54 3.75 -8.10 9.70
CA LEU A 54 4.79 -7.17 10.11
C LEU A 54 5.39 -6.47 8.88
N VAL A 55 5.32 -5.14 8.82
CA VAL A 55 5.71 -4.37 7.63
C VAL A 55 6.47 -3.10 8.01
N CYS A 56 7.47 -2.72 7.20
CA CYS A 56 8.19 -1.46 7.42
C CYS A 56 7.31 -0.25 7.08
N GLY A 57 7.65 0.93 7.61
CA GLY A 57 6.87 2.17 7.36
C GLY A 57 6.61 2.46 5.87
N ARG A 58 7.58 2.18 4.99
CA ARG A 58 7.40 2.33 3.52
C ARG A 58 6.37 1.37 2.95
N CYS A 59 6.31 0.14 3.45
CA CYS A 59 5.32 -0.84 3.03
C CYS A 59 3.96 -0.54 3.64
N HIS A 60 3.95 -0.05 4.89
CA HIS A 60 2.75 0.32 5.61
C HIS A 60 1.95 1.37 4.83
N THR A 61 2.58 2.47 4.40
CA THR A 61 1.92 3.52 3.60
C THR A 61 1.32 2.99 2.29
N LYS A 62 2.00 2.07 1.60
CA LYS A 62 1.48 1.43 0.37
C LYS A 62 0.21 0.60 0.58
N PHE A 63 -0.11 0.15 1.80
CA PHE A 63 -1.41 -0.50 2.07
C PHE A 63 -2.56 0.50 2.13
N TYR A 64 -2.30 1.74 2.54
CA TYR A 64 -3.32 2.80 2.62
C TYR A 64 -3.57 3.48 1.28
N HIS A 65 -2.55 3.55 0.43
CA HIS A 65 -2.70 4.04 -0.94
C HIS A 65 -3.11 2.89 -1.87
N LYS A 66 -4.42 2.68 -2.05
CA LYS A 66 -4.87 2.04 -3.29
C LYS A 66 -4.29 2.85 -4.45
N PRO A 67 -3.61 2.25 -5.44
CA PRO A 67 -3.40 2.97 -6.69
C PRO A 67 -4.80 3.33 -7.19
N LYS A 68 -5.13 4.62 -7.28
CA LYS A 68 -6.28 5.00 -8.09
C LYS A 68 -5.96 4.44 -9.46
N SER A 69 -6.75 3.46 -9.91
CA SER A 69 -6.67 2.93 -11.27
C SER A 69 -6.56 4.14 -12.19
N ARG A 70 -5.41 4.34 -12.84
CA ARG A 70 -5.32 5.31 -13.91
C ARG A 70 -6.36 4.85 -14.92
N LYS A 71 -7.51 5.54 -15.00
CA LYS A 71 -8.41 5.36 -16.13
C LYS A 71 -7.61 5.79 -17.34
N GLY A 72 -7.00 4.83 -18.02
CA GLY A 72 -6.45 5.05 -19.35
C GLY A 72 -7.60 5.54 -20.20
N ARG A 73 -7.55 6.81 -20.60
CA ARG A 73 -8.40 7.28 -21.69
C ARG A 73 -7.49 7.39 -22.91
N GLN A 74 -7.69 6.41 -23.77
CA GLN A 74 -7.04 6.16 -25.04
C GLN A 74 -6.97 7.43 -25.89
N GLY A 75 -5.87 7.56 -26.64
CA GLY A 75 -5.62 8.66 -27.57
C GLY A 75 -6.80 8.88 -28.50
N LYS A 76 -7.28 10.14 -28.56
CA LYS A 76 -8.18 10.59 -29.61
C LYS A 76 -7.33 11.04 -30.79
N THR A 77 -7.32 10.20 -31.82
CA THR A 77 -7.01 10.43 -33.23
C THR A 77 -6.81 11.90 -33.65
N LYS A 78 -5.66 12.20 -34.26
CA LYS A 78 -5.42 13.40 -35.07
C LYS A 78 -6.46 13.47 -36.19
N ARG A 79 -7.48 14.33 -36.07
CA ARG A 79 -8.31 14.74 -37.21
C ARG A 79 -7.72 16.05 -37.73
N ARG A 80 -7.03 15.97 -38.87
CA ARG A 80 -6.64 17.12 -39.71
C ARG A 80 -7.88 17.99 -39.94
N TYR A 81 -7.88 19.22 -39.45
CA TYR A 81 -8.77 20.24 -39.98
C TYR A 81 -8.00 20.96 -41.07
N VAL A 82 -8.47 20.81 -42.31
CA VAL A 82 -7.96 21.52 -43.47
C VAL A 82 -8.50 22.95 -43.36
N ASN A 83 -7.61 23.93 -43.29
CA ASN A 83 -7.95 25.34 -43.31
C ASN A 83 -8.60 25.68 -44.65
N LYS A 84 -9.85 26.15 -44.65
CA LYS A 84 -10.53 26.61 -45.88
C LYS A 84 -11.37 27.85 -45.60
N TRP A 85 -10.72 28.94 -45.23
CA TRP A 85 -11.26 30.31 -45.30
C TRP A 85 -10.14 31.28 -45.65
N TRP A 86 -9.75 31.27 -46.93
CA TRP A 86 -9.15 32.38 -47.68
C TRP A 86 -9.63 32.22 -49.12
N LEU A 87 -10.36 33.22 -49.62
CA LEU A 87 -10.98 33.47 -50.95
C LEU A 87 -12.36 34.09 -50.62
N GLY A 88 -12.54 35.40 -50.47
CA GLY A 88 -12.08 36.48 -51.35
C GLY A 88 -13.28 37.00 -52.13
N LYS A 89 -13.85 38.13 -51.70
CA LYS A 89 -14.49 39.18 -52.50
C LYS A 89 -14.83 40.36 -51.61
#